data_AF-A0AAD8KKB6-F1
#
_entry.id   AF-A0AAD8KKB6-F1
#
_cell.length_a   1.000
_cell.length_b   1.000
_cell.length_c   1.000
_cell.angle_alpha   90.00
_cell.angle_beta   90.00
_cell.angle_gamma   90.00
#
_symmetry.space_group_name_H-M   'P 1'
#
loop_
_entity.id
_entity.type
_entity.pdbx_description
1 polymer ?
#
loop_
_entity_poly.entity_id
_entity_poly.type
_entity_poly.pdbx_seq_one_letter_code
_entity_poly.pdbx_strand_id
1 'polypeptide(L)'
;MVFASGQSKTPKLKYIRTCLGKHSIECGLNFQTINQTTFPSSSNPTISKGTPCSFHNLVDLVMKNKDGVRSTIIPSKVLLQLQNLERVKIVSCSGLKVVFPLSSKAKNISGLSVSQTVVKIPNLREVYLEWLDDLRYVWNNHQWMTLEFPNLTSLSIYVCNSLNYVFTSSMVGSLVQLQDLVISDCMNIEVIVSEVQRCDDNVNEIMLPRLKSITLCKLPRLSGFYLGKVAFSLTSLDTLEIEECPSFEVFTRGHLATPELKVMDTSFGMYYVHGDLNSFAKTRRF
;
A
#
# COMPACT_ATOMS: atom_id res chain seq x y z
N MET A 1 6.29 25.87 13.33
CA MET A 1 5.54 27.15 13.18
C MET A 1 4.62 27.26 14.39
N VAL A 2 4.75 28.32 15.17
CA VAL A 2 3.90 28.58 16.34
C VAL A 2 2.92 29.68 15.93
N PHE A 3 1.62 29.39 15.88
CA PHE A 3 0.62 30.36 15.40
C PHE A 3 0.27 31.41 16.44
N ALA A 4 0.42 31.09 17.73
CA ALA A 4 0.25 32.03 18.84
C ALA A 4 0.97 31.50 20.09
N SER A 5 1.53 32.38 20.91
CA SER A 5 2.16 32.07 22.20
C SER A 5 1.14 31.91 23.35
N GLY A 6 -0.08 31.44 23.07
CA GLY A 6 -1.16 31.22 24.04
C GLY A 6 -2.21 30.23 23.53
N GLN A 7 -3.20 29.85 24.37
CA GLN A 7 -4.33 28.99 23.96
C GLN A 7 -5.20 29.70 22.92
N SER A 8 -4.85 29.55 21.64
CA SER A 8 -5.65 30.08 20.53
C SER A 8 -6.84 29.15 20.26
N LYS A 9 -8.05 29.60 20.60
CA LYS A 9 -9.30 28.88 20.31
C LYS A 9 -9.82 29.31 18.92
N THR A 10 -9.79 28.40 17.96
CA THR A 10 -10.39 28.59 16.62
C THR A 10 -11.57 27.62 16.43
N PRO A 11 -12.73 27.88 17.07
CA PRO A 11 -13.81 26.89 17.23
C PRO A 11 -14.49 26.43 15.93
N LYS A 12 -14.33 27.18 14.83
CA LYS A 12 -14.87 26.81 13.50
C LYS A 12 -13.83 26.11 12.60
N LEU A 13 -12.55 26.12 12.97
CA LEU A 13 -11.49 25.56 12.14
C LEU A 13 -11.44 24.05 12.38
N LYS A 14 -11.71 23.26 11.32
CA LYS A 14 -11.75 21.79 11.39
C LYS A 14 -10.44 21.10 11.02
N TYR A 15 -9.61 21.76 10.21
CA TYR A 15 -8.31 21.24 9.77
C TYR A 15 -7.39 22.37 9.29
N ILE A 16 -6.10 22.06 9.16
CA ILE A 16 -5.09 22.90 8.48
C ILE A 16 -4.62 22.15 7.23
N ARG A 17 -4.42 22.84 6.11
CA ARG A 17 -3.72 22.29 4.95
C ARG A 17 -2.28 22.76 4.92
N THR A 18 -1.35 21.82 4.78
CA THR A 18 0.08 22.06 4.57
C THR A 18 0.48 21.59 3.17
N CYS A 19 1.75 21.77 2.80
CA CYS A 19 2.30 21.17 1.58
C CYS A 19 2.30 19.63 1.59
N LEU A 20 2.09 19.01 2.76
CA LEU A 20 2.02 17.57 2.93
C LEU A 20 0.58 17.05 2.87
N GLY A 21 -0.41 17.89 3.19
CA GLY A 21 -1.83 17.54 3.10
C GLY A 21 -2.67 18.11 4.24
N LYS A 22 -3.76 17.42 4.60
CA LYS A 22 -4.71 17.85 5.63
C LYS A 22 -4.27 17.35 7.01
N HIS A 23 -4.20 18.26 7.97
CA HIS A 23 -3.93 17.96 9.37
C HIS A 23 -5.15 18.30 10.26
N SER A 24 -5.50 17.41 11.18
CA SER A 24 -6.46 17.66 12.27
C SER A 24 -5.92 18.71 13.25
N ILE A 25 -6.83 19.39 13.94
CA ILE A 25 -6.50 20.42 14.95
C ILE A 25 -6.60 19.84 16.38
N GLU A 26 -7.02 18.58 16.52
CA GLU A 26 -7.24 17.93 17.81
C GLU A 26 -5.99 17.89 18.72
N CYS A 27 -4.78 17.88 18.15
CA CYS A 27 -3.54 17.99 18.94
C CYS A 27 -2.91 19.40 18.96
N GLY A 28 -3.70 20.44 18.68
CA GLY A 28 -3.28 21.85 18.71
C GLY A 28 -2.68 22.38 17.41
N LEU A 29 -2.61 23.72 17.29
CA LEU A 29 -2.13 24.43 16.09
C LEU A 29 -0.59 24.45 15.96
N ASN A 30 0.13 24.15 17.04
CA ASN A 30 1.58 24.34 17.07
C ASN A 30 2.32 23.14 16.47
N PHE A 31 2.77 23.30 15.22
CA PHE A 31 3.71 22.36 14.60
C PHE A 31 5.08 22.50 15.28
N GLN A 32 5.43 21.53 16.15
CA GLN A 32 6.77 21.46 16.70
C GLN A 32 7.78 21.26 15.57
N THR A 33 8.69 22.21 15.42
CA THR A 33 9.86 22.06 14.56
C THR A 33 10.76 21.04 15.26
N ILE A 34 11.03 19.89 14.63
CA ILE A 34 12.01 18.93 15.15
C ILE A 34 13.40 19.56 14.96
N ASN A 35 13.80 20.42 15.88
CA ASN A 35 15.20 20.72 16.12
C ASN A 35 15.72 19.66 17.10
N GLN A 36 16.82 19.03 16.72
CA GLN A 36 17.46 17.94 17.45
C GLN A 36 17.68 18.27 18.93
N THR A 37 17.13 17.45 19.83
CA THR A 37 17.59 17.11 21.20
C THR A 37 16.52 16.11 21.69
N THR A 38 16.74 14.83 21.96
CA THR A 38 17.89 14.11 22.53
C THR A 38 17.59 12.63 22.27
N PHE A 39 18.40 11.89 21.51
CA PHE A 39 18.65 10.44 21.62
C PHE A 39 19.89 10.11 20.75
N PRO A 40 20.73 9.13 21.13
CA PRO A 40 22.14 9.11 20.74
C PRO A 40 22.37 8.89 19.24
N SER A 41 23.49 9.44 18.78
CA SER A 41 24.17 9.28 17.48
C SER A 41 24.05 7.87 16.86
N SER A 42 23.98 7.66 15.55
CA SER A 42 24.81 8.27 14.50
C SER A 42 24.18 8.19 13.09
N SER A 43 24.72 9.02 12.18
CA SER A 43 24.38 9.28 10.77
C SER A 43 23.17 10.18 10.52
N ASN A 44 23.44 11.49 10.44
CA ASN A 44 22.55 12.54 9.94
C ASN A 44 22.30 12.36 8.43
N PRO A 45 21.05 12.37 7.96
CA PRO A 45 20.70 12.95 6.69
C PRO A 45 20.14 14.35 6.94
N THR A 46 20.75 15.35 6.30
CA THR A 46 20.32 16.75 6.33
C THR A 46 18.87 16.83 5.87
N ILE A 47 17.98 17.02 6.84
CA ILE A 47 16.60 17.46 6.62
C ILE A 47 16.73 18.89 6.09
N SER A 48 16.15 19.17 4.92
CA SER A 48 16.05 20.52 4.41
C SER A 48 15.46 21.41 5.50
N LYS A 49 16.21 22.43 5.92
CA LYS A 49 15.71 23.48 6.82
C LYS A 49 14.40 24.02 6.24
N GLY A 50 13.26 23.71 6.86
CA GLY A 50 11.98 24.32 6.46
C GLY A 50 10.68 23.51 6.49
N THR A 51 10.62 22.25 6.95
CA THR A 51 9.31 21.54 7.04
C THR A 51 8.83 21.35 8.49
N PRO A 52 7.95 22.24 9.00
CA PRO A 52 7.27 22.07 10.28
C PRO A 52 5.99 21.26 10.06
N CYS A 53 6.08 19.94 9.93
CA CYS A 53 4.87 19.11 9.84
C CYS A 53 4.99 17.91 10.79
N SER A 54 4.23 17.98 11.89
CA SER A 54 3.98 16.83 12.75
C SER A 54 3.07 15.84 12.01
N PHE A 55 3.46 14.58 11.94
CA PHE A 55 2.66 13.51 11.32
C PHE A 55 1.52 13.03 12.23
N HIS A 56 1.55 13.37 13.52
CA HIS A 56 0.52 12.99 14.51
C HIS A 56 -0.89 13.42 14.12
N ASN A 57 -1.02 14.56 13.46
CA ASN A 57 -2.31 15.11 13.09
C ASN A 57 -2.65 14.85 11.63
N LEU A 58 -1.78 14.20 10.87
CA LEU A 58 -1.99 14.03 9.44
C LEU A 58 -3.18 13.09 9.22
N VAL A 59 -4.20 13.59 8.53
CA VAL A 59 -5.43 12.85 8.19
C VAL A 59 -5.44 12.47 6.72
N ASP A 60 -4.92 13.34 5.87
CA ASP A 60 -4.90 13.14 4.42
C ASP A 60 -3.52 13.57 3.91
N LEU A 61 -2.75 12.62 3.40
CA LEU A 61 -1.47 12.88 2.76
C LEU A 61 -1.72 13.08 1.27
N VAL A 62 -1.61 14.33 0.78
CA VAL A 62 -1.79 14.63 -0.65
C VAL A 62 -0.50 15.24 -1.19
N MET A 63 0.14 14.53 -2.12
CA MET A 63 1.33 15.02 -2.79
C MET A 63 1.12 14.97 -4.31
N LYS A 64 1.43 16.08 -4.99
CA LYS A 64 1.27 16.21 -6.44
C LYS A 64 2.45 16.95 -7.05
N ASN A 65 2.88 16.53 -8.24
CA ASN A 65 3.85 17.24 -9.09
C ASN A 65 5.12 17.61 -8.33
N LYS A 66 5.77 16.61 -7.72
CA LYS A 66 7.01 16.80 -6.96
C LYS A 66 8.16 16.11 -7.66
N ASP A 67 9.10 16.92 -8.11
CA ASP A 67 10.34 16.42 -8.69
C ASP A 67 11.46 16.33 -7.66
N GLY A 68 12.34 15.35 -7.87
CA GLY A 68 13.49 15.12 -7.00
C GLY A 68 13.11 14.74 -5.58
N VAL A 69 11.96 14.07 -5.40
CA VAL A 69 11.61 13.48 -4.10
C VAL A 69 12.72 12.49 -3.73
N ARG A 70 13.06 12.44 -2.44
CA ARG A 70 13.93 11.37 -1.92
C ARG A 70 13.28 10.01 -2.19
N SER A 71 14.00 8.92 -1.91
CA SER A 71 13.46 7.56 -2.10
C SER A 71 12.13 7.28 -1.37
N THR A 72 11.74 8.11 -0.41
CA THR A 72 10.48 8.04 0.35
C THR A 72 9.96 9.44 0.72
N ILE A 73 8.63 9.56 0.82
CA ILE A 73 7.92 10.73 1.39
C ILE A 73 7.75 10.61 2.91
N ILE A 74 7.48 9.41 3.41
CA ILE A 74 7.23 9.13 4.82
C ILE A 74 8.50 8.52 5.41
N PRO A 75 9.24 9.20 6.28
CA PRO A 75 10.35 8.57 6.98
C PRO A 75 9.88 7.40 7.85
N SER A 76 10.64 6.31 7.91
CA SER A 76 10.30 5.13 8.72
C SER A 76 10.01 5.46 10.20
N LYS A 77 10.76 6.42 10.75
CA LYS A 77 10.65 6.86 12.15
C LYS A 77 9.32 7.49 12.52
N VAL A 78 8.56 7.99 11.53
CA VAL A 78 7.28 8.68 11.77
C VAL A 78 6.07 7.79 11.48
N LEU A 79 6.26 6.54 11.04
CA LEU A 79 5.15 5.61 10.76
C LEU A 79 4.24 5.43 11.99
N LEU A 80 4.82 5.36 13.20
CA LEU A 80 4.08 5.26 14.45
C LEU A 80 3.22 6.50 14.75
N GLN A 81 3.49 7.65 14.13
CA GLN A 81 2.73 8.88 14.32
C GLN A 81 1.48 8.93 13.43
N LEU A 82 1.35 8.08 12.42
CA LEU A 82 0.26 8.11 11.44
C LEU A 82 -1.06 7.52 11.96
N GLN A 83 -1.37 7.77 13.23
CA GLN A 83 -2.55 7.19 13.89
C GLN A 83 -3.86 7.79 13.38
N ASN A 84 -3.83 9.02 12.85
CA ASN A 84 -5.00 9.70 12.30
C ASN A 84 -5.07 9.67 10.77
N LEU A 85 -4.08 9.06 10.11
CA LEU A 85 -4.00 9.07 8.65
C LEU A 85 -5.10 8.18 8.07
N GLU A 86 -5.99 8.78 7.29
CA GLU A 86 -7.12 8.11 6.65
C GLU A 86 -6.91 7.89 5.16
N ARG A 87 -6.21 8.81 4.49
CA ARG A 87 -6.02 8.76 3.03
C ARG A 87 -4.62 9.14 2.60
N VAL A 88 -4.13 8.46 1.58
CA VAL A 88 -2.88 8.79 0.89
C VAL A 88 -3.17 8.95 -0.59
N LYS A 89 -2.87 10.11 -1.15
CA LYS A 89 -2.94 10.40 -2.58
C LYS A 89 -1.61 10.97 -3.07
N ILE A 90 -0.89 10.23 -3.91
CA ILE A 90 0.40 10.66 -4.47
C ILE A 90 0.31 10.59 -5.99
N VAL A 91 0.55 11.72 -6.64
CA VAL A 91 0.40 11.87 -8.10
C VAL A 91 1.63 12.56 -8.69
N SER A 92 2.22 12.00 -9.74
CA SER A 92 3.31 12.63 -10.50
C SER A 92 4.49 13.06 -9.62
N CYS A 93 5.07 12.10 -8.90
CA CYS A 93 6.24 12.32 -8.03
C CYS A 93 7.45 11.52 -8.52
N SER A 94 8.43 12.19 -9.12
CA SER A 94 9.66 11.55 -9.60
C SER A 94 10.65 11.28 -8.46
N GLY A 95 11.36 10.16 -8.53
CA GLY A 95 12.33 9.70 -7.51
C GLY A 95 11.74 8.91 -6.34
N LEU A 96 10.41 8.86 -6.20
CA LEU A 96 9.75 8.11 -5.13
C LEU A 96 9.86 6.59 -5.38
N LYS A 97 10.56 5.88 -4.50
CA LYS A 97 10.76 4.42 -4.62
C LYS A 97 9.86 3.61 -3.70
N VAL A 98 9.51 4.15 -2.52
CA VAL A 98 8.68 3.49 -1.50
C VAL A 98 7.76 4.50 -0.82
N VAL A 99 6.47 4.18 -0.68
CA VAL A 99 5.51 5.06 0.04
C VAL A 99 5.68 4.93 1.55
N PHE A 100 5.63 3.70 2.07
CA PHE A 100 5.83 3.42 3.50
C PHE A 100 7.09 2.58 3.73
N PRO A 101 8.25 3.22 3.97
CA PRO A 101 9.50 2.52 4.16
C PRO A 101 9.64 2.00 5.58
N LEU A 102 9.81 0.69 5.71
CA LEU A 102 10.33 0.04 6.89
C LEU A 102 11.86 0.04 6.80
N SER A 103 12.53 0.56 7.85
CA SER A 103 13.99 0.64 7.93
C SER A 103 14.48 -0.19 9.11
N SER A 104 15.25 -1.24 8.83
CA SER A 104 15.99 -1.99 9.85
C SER A 104 17.34 -1.31 10.14
N LYS A 105 17.47 -0.68 11.31
CA LYS A 105 18.80 -0.40 11.91
C LYS A 105 19.09 -1.35 13.09
N ALA A 106 18.48 -2.53 13.12
CA ALA A 106 18.85 -3.56 14.09
C ALA A 106 19.99 -4.39 13.48
N LYS A 107 21.21 -4.16 13.98
CA LYS A 107 22.33 -5.08 13.79
C LYS A 107 21.92 -6.46 14.27
N ASN A 108 22.30 -7.49 13.52
CA ASN A 108 22.25 -8.89 13.91
C ASN A 108 22.67 -9.06 15.38
N ILE A 109 21.72 -9.34 16.26
CA ILE A 109 22.01 -10.04 17.51
C ILE A 109 21.52 -11.46 17.26
N SER A 110 22.47 -12.29 16.83
CA SER A 110 22.31 -13.73 16.69
C SER A 110 21.78 -14.32 18.00
N GLY A 111 20.59 -14.94 17.95
CA GLY A 111 20.17 -15.91 18.97
C GLY A 111 18.99 -15.55 19.88
N LEU A 112 18.33 -14.39 19.71
CA LEU A 112 17.06 -14.14 20.41
C LEU A 112 15.88 -14.37 19.46
N SER A 113 14.89 -15.14 19.91
CA SER A 113 13.55 -15.17 19.29
C SER A 113 12.99 -13.75 19.34
N VAL A 114 13.15 -12.98 18.27
CA VAL A 114 12.67 -11.61 18.19
C VAL A 114 11.23 -11.67 17.71
N SER A 115 10.30 -11.40 18.63
CA SER A 115 8.90 -11.13 18.31
C SER A 115 8.82 -10.11 17.17
N GLN A 116 8.13 -10.45 16.09
CA GLN A 116 7.97 -9.56 14.94
C GLN A 116 7.32 -8.25 15.40
N THR A 117 7.98 -7.11 15.16
CA THR A 117 7.44 -5.80 15.54
C THR A 117 6.35 -5.42 14.55
N VAL A 118 5.13 -5.28 15.03
CA VAL A 118 3.99 -4.87 14.20
C VAL A 118 3.79 -3.36 14.34
N VAL A 119 3.84 -2.64 13.23
CA VAL A 119 3.54 -1.21 13.15
C VAL A 119 2.20 -1.04 12.44
N LYS A 120 1.19 -0.58 13.18
CA LYS A 120 -0.16 -0.38 12.67
C LYS A 120 -0.37 1.08 12.25
N ILE A 121 -0.97 1.28 11.07
CA ILE A 121 -1.53 2.56 10.63
C ILE A 121 -3.05 2.37 10.62
N PRO A 122 -3.70 2.53 11.79
CA PRO A 122 -4.99 1.91 12.04
C PRO A 122 -6.13 2.57 11.28
N ASN A 123 -6.04 3.86 10.95
CA ASN A 123 -7.16 4.60 10.36
C ASN A 123 -7.08 4.75 8.84
N LEU A 124 -6.04 4.22 8.19
CA LEU A 124 -5.86 4.35 6.74
C LEU A 124 -6.93 3.54 6.02
N ARG A 125 -7.70 4.20 5.15
CA ARG A 125 -8.83 3.63 4.39
C ARG A 125 -8.57 3.61 2.89
N GLU A 126 -7.86 4.60 2.37
CA GLU A 126 -7.68 4.78 0.92
C GLU A 126 -6.21 5.09 0.59
N VAL A 127 -5.67 4.38 -0.40
CA VAL A 127 -4.37 4.67 -1.01
C VAL A 127 -4.56 4.81 -2.52
N TYR A 128 -4.20 5.98 -3.04
CA TYR A 128 -4.25 6.32 -4.45
C TYR A 128 -2.87 6.75 -4.93
N LEU A 129 -2.33 6.03 -5.91
CA LEU A 129 -0.99 6.22 -6.46
C LEU A 129 -1.09 6.37 -7.97
N GLU A 130 -0.53 7.44 -8.52
CA GLU A 130 -0.64 7.73 -9.95
C GLU A 130 0.65 8.37 -10.50
N TRP A 131 1.13 7.90 -11.64
CA TRP A 131 2.30 8.47 -12.35
C TRP A 131 3.56 8.47 -11.46
N LEU A 132 3.90 7.30 -10.93
CA LEU A 132 5.05 7.10 -10.03
C LEU A 132 6.03 6.11 -10.68
N ASP A 133 6.70 6.54 -11.75
CA ASP A 133 7.54 5.67 -12.58
C ASP A 133 8.70 5.02 -11.82
N ASP A 134 9.21 5.64 -10.76
CA ASP A 134 10.29 5.11 -9.92
C ASP A 134 9.79 4.21 -8.77
N LEU A 135 8.47 4.08 -8.58
CA LEU A 135 7.89 3.36 -7.46
C LEU A 135 8.17 1.86 -7.58
N ARG A 136 8.89 1.31 -6.59
CA ARG A 136 9.26 -0.11 -6.54
C ARG A 136 8.41 -0.91 -5.57
N TYR A 137 7.96 -0.28 -4.49
CA TYR A 137 7.16 -0.90 -3.45
C TYR A 137 6.14 0.09 -2.90
N VAL A 138 4.89 -0.33 -2.68
CA VAL A 138 3.94 0.50 -1.91
C VAL A 138 4.41 0.55 -0.45
N TRP A 139 4.70 -0.62 0.14
CA TRP A 139 5.43 -0.77 1.39
C TRP A 139 6.34 -1.99 1.31
N ASN A 140 7.41 -2.01 2.08
CA ASN A 140 8.37 -3.13 2.10
C ASN A 140 8.28 -3.87 3.45
N ASN A 141 8.04 -5.18 3.46
CA ASN A 141 8.12 -5.97 4.69
C ASN A 141 9.56 -6.37 4.99
N HIS A 142 9.87 -6.54 6.28
CA HIS A 142 11.15 -7.06 6.74
C HIS A 142 10.92 -8.28 7.64
N GLN A 143 11.90 -9.18 7.73
CA GLN A 143 11.81 -10.39 8.57
C GLN A 143 11.49 -10.12 10.05
N TRP A 144 11.71 -8.89 10.53
CA TRP A 144 11.50 -8.51 11.93
C TRP A 144 10.43 -7.43 12.12
N MET A 145 9.89 -6.87 11.03
CA MET A 145 8.91 -5.79 11.13
C MET A 145 7.86 -5.88 10.02
N THR A 146 6.60 -5.75 10.42
CA THR A 146 5.43 -5.80 9.53
C THR A 146 4.63 -4.51 9.65
N LEU A 147 4.20 -4.00 8.50
CA LEU A 147 3.23 -2.91 8.44
C LEU A 147 1.81 -3.47 8.33
N GLU A 148 0.93 -2.99 9.20
CA GLU A 148 -0.48 -3.38 9.20
C GLU A 148 -1.40 -2.20 8.88
N PHE A 149 -2.39 -2.46 8.00
CA PHE A 149 -3.40 -1.50 7.58
C PHE A 149 -4.80 -2.05 7.86
N PRO A 150 -5.18 -2.19 9.14
CA PRO A 150 -6.35 -2.97 9.54
C PRO A 150 -7.69 -2.40 9.07
N ASN A 151 -7.74 -1.16 8.54
CA ASN A 151 -8.95 -0.53 8.02
C ASN A 151 -8.82 -0.08 6.56
N LEU A 152 -7.78 -0.52 5.83
CA LEU A 152 -7.62 -0.15 4.42
C LEU A 152 -8.69 -0.85 3.60
N THR A 153 -9.52 -0.07 2.91
CA THR A 153 -10.65 -0.56 2.11
C THR A 153 -10.41 -0.41 0.62
N SER A 154 -9.61 0.57 0.18
CA SER A 154 -9.38 0.82 -1.24
C SER A 154 -7.90 1.06 -1.54
N LEU A 155 -7.40 0.38 -2.57
CA LEU A 155 -6.06 0.58 -3.14
C LEU A 155 -6.18 0.79 -4.65
N SER A 156 -5.70 1.93 -5.12
CA SER A 156 -5.74 2.34 -6.53
C SER A 156 -4.33 2.72 -7.01
N ILE A 157 -3.87 2.11 -8.09
CA ILE A 157 -2.53 2.29 -8.65
C ILE A 157 -2.63 2.50 -10.16
N TYR A 158 -2.12 3.63 -10.65
CA TYR A 158 -2.14 4.02 -12.05
C TYR A 158 -0.75 4.42 -12.52
N VAL A 159 -0.30 3.95 -13.68
CA VAL A 159 0.95 4.41 -14.34
C VAL A 159 2.16 4.38 -13.38
N CYS A 160 2.40 3.23 -12.76
CA CYS A 160 3.52 3.02 -11.81
C CYS A 160 4.49 2.00 -12.40
N ASN A 161 5.31 2.43 -13.35
CA ASN A 161 6.02 1.54 -14.27
C ASN A 161 7.17 0.74 -13.65
N SER A 162 7.74 1.12 -12.50
CA SER A 162 8.77 0.31 -11.82
C SER A 162 8.22 -0.75 -10.87
N LEU A 163 6.89 -0.82 -10.66
CA LEU A 163 6.28 -1.87 -9.84
C LEU A 163 6.32 -3.20 -10.61
N ASN A 164 6.91 -4.23 -10.00
CA ASN A 164 6.87 -5.60 -10.53
C ASN A 164 5.74 -6.43 -9.89
N TYR A 165 5.33 -6.05 -8.69
CA TYR A 165 4.20 -6.61 -7.95
C TYR A 165 3.65 -5.57 -6.97
N VAL A 166 2.43 -5.77 -6.45
CA VAL A 166 1.81 -4.79 -5.53
C VAL A 166 2.10 -5.12 -4.08
N PHE A 167 1.90 -6.37 -3.69
CA PHE A 167 2.22 -6.86 -2.34
C PHE A 167 2.75 -8.29 -2.38
N THR A 168 3.32 -8.75 -1.27
CA THR A 168 3.80 -10.14 -1.12
C THR A 168 2.77 -11.01 -0.41
N SER A 169 2.89 -12.33 -0.51
CA SER A 169 2.09 -13.30 0.25
C SER A 169 2.19 -13.08 1.77
N SER A 170 3.28 -12.44 2.24
CA SER A 170 3.45 -12.05 3.63
C SER A 170 2.71 -10.78 4.06
N MET A 171 2.29 -9.95 3.12
CA MET A 171 1.56 -8.72 3.36
C MET A 171 0.05 -8.92 3.32
N VAL A 172 -0.46 -9.96 2.66
CA VAL A 172 -1.91 -10.14 2.47
C VAL A 172 -2.69 -10.14 3.80
N GLY A 173 -2.13 -10.75 4.84
CA GLY A 173 -2.75 -10.77 6.17
C GLY A 173 -2.95 -9.39 6.81
N SER A 174 -2.28 -8.34 6.33
CA SER A 174 -2.52 -6.97 6.80
C SER A 174 -3.63 -6.21 6.05
N LEU A 175 -4.23 -6.84 5.03
CA LEU A 175 -5.20 -6.24 4.11
C LEU A 175 -6.61 -6.86 4.24
N VAL A 176 -6.95 -7.40 5.42
CA VAL A 176 -8.21 -8.14 5.64
C VAL A 176 -9.49 -7.33 5.46
N GLN A 177 -9.41 -5.99 5.43
CA GLN A 177 -10.53 -5.08 5.16
C GLN A 177 -10.57 -4.54 3.73
N LEU A 178 -9.60 -4.91 2.88
CA LEU A 178 -9.54 -4.43 1.51
C LEU A 178 -10.79 -4.89 0.75
N GLN A 179 -11.47 -3.95 0.11
CA GLN A 179 -12.71 -4.15 -0.64
C GLN A 179 -12.52 -3.90 -2.13
N ASP A 180 -11.73 -2.89 -2.49
CA ASP A 180 -11.53 -2.49 -3.89
C ASP A 180 -10.04 -2.42 -4.22
N LEU A 181 -9.64 -3.11 -5.29
CA LEU A 181 -8.29 -3.08 -5.84
C LEU A 181 -8.35 -2.69 -7.31
N VAL A 182 -7.76 -1.53 -7.64
CA VAL A 182 -7.68 -1.04 -9.02
C VAL A 182 -6.22 -0.84 -9.41
N ILE A 183 -5.81 -1.45 -10.51
CA ILE A 183 -4.45 -1.36 -11.04
C ILE A 183 -4.54 -1.16 -12.54
N SER A 184 -3.99 -0.05 -13.03
CA SER A 184 -4.10 0.28 -14.44
C SER A 184 -2.85 0.93 -15.02
N ASP A 185 -2.58 0.67 -16.30
CA ASP A 185 -1.50 1.28 -17.09
C ASP A 185 -0.09 1.10 -16.46
N CYS A 186 0.16 -0.02 -15.77
CA CYS A 186 1.46 -0.31 -15.15
C CYS A 186 2.24 -1.33 -15.98
N MET A 187 3.35 -0.90 -16.59
CA MET A 187 4.02 -1.66 -17.66
C MET A 187 4.82 -2.89 -17.19
N ASN A 188 5.28 -2.93 -15.93
CA ASN A 188 6.16 -4.00 -15.43
C ASN A 188 5.53 -4.93 -14.38
N ILE A 189 4.26 -4.76 -14.03
CA ILE A 189 3.62 -5.67 -13.07
C ILE A 189 3.49 -7.05 -13.71
N GLU A 190 4.17 -8.04 -13.13
CA GLU A 190 4.15 -9.43 -13.58
C GLU A 190 3.11 -10.26 -12.82
N VAL A 191 2.93 -9.95 -11.53
CA VAL A 191 1.92 -10.56 -10.63
C VAL A 191 1.39 -9.53 -9.65
N ILE A 192 0.14 -9.71 -9.16
CA ILE A 192 -0.40 -8.81 -8.13
C ILE A 192 0.21 -9.15 -6.76
N VAL A 193 0.24 -10.44 -6.44
CA VAL A 193 0.79 -10.99 -5.19
C VAL A 193 2.03 -11.80 -5.50
N SER A 194 3.18 -11.34 -4.99
CA SER A 194 4.45 -12.06 -5.11
C SER A 194 4.64 -13.07 -3.98
N GLU A 195 5.02 -14.29 -4.32
CA GLU A 195 5.35 -15.32 -3.33
C GLU A 195 6.68 -15.00 -2.63
N VAL A 196 6.73 -15.19 -1.30
CA VAL A 196 7.96 -15.09 -0.52
C VAL A 196 8.07 -16.35 0.34
N GLN A 197 9.22 -17.04 0.26
CA GLN A 197 9.51 -18.20 1.11
C GLN A 197 9.42 -17.79 2.58
N ARG A 198 8.43 -18.36 3.28
CA ARG A 198 8.36 -18.30 4.74
C ARG A 198 9.24 -19.41 5.32
N CYS A 199 9.79 -19.16 6.50
CA CYS A 199 10.39 -20.21 7.34
C CYS A 199 9.34 -20.97 8.16
N ASP A 200 8.08 -20.56 8.08
CA ASP A 200 6.97 -21.14 8.84
C ASP A 200 6.04 -21.88 7.87
N ASP A 201 6.22 -23.20 7.83
CA ASP A 201 5.53 -24.14 6.93
C ASP A 201 4.04 -24.32 7.25
N ASN A 202 3.49 -23.57 8.23
CA ASN A 202 2.14 -23.77 8.75
C ASN A 202 1.04 -22.92 8.08
N VAL A 203 1.37 -22.05 7.11
CA VAL A 203 0.37 -21.24 6.41
C VAL A 203 -0.21 -22.01 5.23
N ASN A 204 -1.35 -22.64 5.44
CA ASN A 204 -2.03 -23.46 4.43
C ASN A 204 -2.89 -22.66 3.45
N GLU A 205 -3.27 -21.42 3.80
CA GLU A 205 -4.18 -20.60 3.01
C GLU A 205 -3.90 -19.10 3.20
N ILE A 206 -4.03 -18.33 2.12
CA ILE A 206 -3.99 -16.88 2.09
C ILE A 206 -5.38 -16.36 1.73
N MET A 207 -5.86 -15.30 2.39
CA MET A 207 -7.22 -14.81 2.16
C MET A 207 -7.33 -13.28 2.14
N LEU A 208 -8.17 -12.76 1.25
CA LEU A 208 -8.67 -11.39 1.25
C LEU A 208 -10.20 -11.45 1.40
N PRO A 209 -10.71 -11.67 2.62
CA PRO A 209 -12.09 -12.11 2.84
C PRO A 209 -13.14 -11.05 2.49
N ARG A 210 -12.73 -9.78 2.37
CA ARG A 210 -13.63 -8.65 2.11
C ARG A 210 -13.43 -8.02 0.73
N LEU A 211 -12.51 -8.54 -0.08
CA LEU A 211 -12.25 -8.01 -1.42
C LEU A 211 -13.46 -8.32 -2.30
N LYS A 212 -14.12 -7.28 -2.79
CA LYS A 212 -15.34 -7.33 -3.60
C LYS A 212 -15.05 -7.08 -5.06
N SER A 213 -14.20 -6.09 -5.33
CA SER A 213 -13.89 -5.66 -6.69
C SER A 213 -12.39 -5.69 -6.97
N ILE A 214 -12.03 -6.27 -8.12
CA ILE A 214 -10.70 -6.21 -8.71
C ILE A 214 -10.83 -5.70 -10.14
N THR A 215 -10.15 -4.59 -10.45
CA THR A 215 -10.00 -4.07 -11.82
C THR A 215 -8.53 -4.04 -12.21
N LEU A 216 -8.19 -4.77 -13.27
CA LEU A 216 -6.86 -4.90 -13.85
C LEU A 216 -6.93 -4.46 -15.32
N CYS A 217 -6.38 -3.30 -15.66
CA CYS A 217 -6.52 -2.73 -17.00
C CYS A 217 -5.16 -2.32 -17.58
N LYS A 218 -4.85 -2.66 -18.83
CA LYS A 218 -3.60 -2.25 -19.52
C LYS A 218 -2.33 -2.66 -18.77
N LEU A 219 -2.23 -3.95 -18.46
CA LEU A 219 -1.09 -4.54 -17.75
C LEU A 219 -0.38 -5.54 -18.68
N PRO A 220 0.50 -5.07 -19.59
CA PRO A 220 1.01 -5.89 -20.69
C PRO A 220 1.85 -7.09 -20.25
N ARG A 221 2.45 -7.04 -19.05
CA ARG A 221 3.30 -8.10 -18.50
C ARG A 221 2.64 -8.93 -17.41
N LEU A 222 1.39 -8.62 -17.05
CA LEU A 222 0.68 -9.32 -15.98
C LEU A 222 0.40 -10.76 -16.43
N SER A 223 1.00 -11.72 -15.73
CA SER A 223 0.86 -13.15 -16.00
C SER A 223 -0.18 -13.84 -15.12
N GLY A 224 -0.45 -13.27 -13.94
CA GLY A 224 -1.49 -13.78 -13.05
C GLY A 224 -1.65 -12.98 -11.76
N PHE A 225 -2.68 -13.31 -10.98
CA PHE A 225 -2.93 -12.63 -9.70
C PHE A 225 -1.95 -13.09 -8.61
N TYR A 226 -1.79 -14.40 -8.42
CA TYR A 226 -0.88 -14.99 -7.44
C TYR A 226 -0.33 -16.34 -7.94
N LEU A 227 0.96 -16.42 -8.26
CA LEU A 227 1.56 -17.64 -8.83
C LEU A 227 2.17 -18.61 -7.79
N GLY A 228 1.87 -18.41 -6.51
CA GLY A 228 2.27 -19.34 -5.45
C GLY A 228 1.42 -20.61 -5.42
N LYS A 229 1.87 -21.60 -4.63
CA LYS A 229 1.21 -22.91 -4.52
C LYS A 229 0.20 -22.99 -3.37
N VAL A 230 0.26 -22.04 -2.43
CA VAL A 230 -0.64 -21.99 -1.28
C VAL A 230 -2.06 -21.69 -1.76
N ALA A 231 -3.07 -22.22 -1.08
CA ALA A 231 -4.46 -21.90 -1.41
C ALA A 231 -4.71 -20.39 -1.23
N PHE A 232 -5.52 -19.81 -2.12
CA PHE A 232 -5.86 -18.40 -2.09
C PHE A 232 -7.39 -18.24 -2.10
N SER A 233 -7.93 -17.44 -1.18
CA SER A 233 -9.37 -17.34 -0.96
C SER A 233 -9.86 -15.90 -1.05
N LEU A 234 -10.87 -15.69 -1.89
CA LEU A 234 -11.49 -14.41 -2.23
C LEU A 234 -13.00 -14.52 -2.05
N THR A 235 -13.43 -14.75 -0.81
CA THR A 235 -14.82 -15.16 -0.48
C THR A 235 -15.89 -14.14 -0.83
N SER A 236 -15.56 -12.85 -0.87
CA SER A 236 -16.52 -11.77 -1.14
C SER A 236 -16.41 -11.19 -2.55
N LEU A 237 -15.56 -11.77 -3.42
CA LEU A 237 -15.30 -11.20 -4.74
C LEU A 237 -16.56 -11.32 -5.60
N ASP A 238 -17.14 -10.19 -5.97
CA ASP A 238 -18.35 -10.10 -6.78
C ASP A 238 -18.05 -9.62 -8.22
N THR A 239 -17.00 -8.81 -8.37
CA THR A 239 -16.64 -8.13 -9.61
C THR A 239 -15.16 -8.36 -9.90
N LEU A 240 -14.88 -8.92 -11.08
CA LEU A 240 -13.53 -9.04 -11.62
C LEU A 240 -13.51 -8.48 -13.03
N GLU A 241 -12.68 -7.48 -13.26
CA GLU A 241 -12.47 -6.84 -14.55
C GLU A 241 -11.01 -7.00 -14.97
N ILE A 242 -10.79 -7.60 -16.15
CA ILE A 242 -9.45 -7.76 -16.74
C ILE A 242 -9.48 -7.30 -18.19
N GLU A 243 -8.90 -6.13 -18.45
CA GLU A 243 -8.89 -5.47 -19.75
C GLU A 243 -7.45 -5.19 -20.23
N GLU A 244 -7.17 -5.39 -21.52
CA GLU A 244 -5.87 -5.12 -22.16
C GLU A 244 -4.68 -5.73 -21.39
N CYS A 245 -4.80 -7.02 -21.01
CA CYS A 245 -3.78 -7.76 -20.26
C CYS A 245 -3.25 -8.98 -21.07
N PRO A 246 -2.51 -8.78 -22.17
CA PRO A 246 -2.21 -9.80 -23.16
C PRO A 246 -1.38 -10.99 -22.65
N SER A 247 -0.66 -10.82 -21.54
CA SER A 247 0.16 -11.88 -20.92
C SER A 247 -0.58 -12.66 -19.83
N PHE A 248 -1.85 -12.35 -19.53
CA PHE A 248 -2.56 -12.96 -18.41
C PHE A 248 -2.93 -14.41 -18.75
N GLU A 249 -2.36 -15.36 -18.02
CA GLU A 249 -2.53 -16.80 -18.29
C GLU A 249 -3.35 -17.52 -17.23
N VAL A 250 -3.18 -17.13 -15.96
CA VAL A 250 -3.75 -17.87 -14.82
C VAL A 250 -4.03 -16.93 -13.67
N PHE A 251 -5.15 -17.11 -12.97
CA PHE A 251 -5.42 -16.30 -11.79
C PHE A 251 -4.52 -16.72 -10.62
N THR A 252 -4.54 -18.01 -10.26
CA THR A 252 -3.63 -18.58 -9.26
C THR A 252 -3.16 -19.97 -9.61
N ARG A 253 -1.94 -20.35 -9.18
CA ARG A 253 -1.46 -21.75 -9.35
C ARG A 253 -1.92 -22.68 -8.23
N GLY A 254 -2.31 -22.12 -7.07
CA GLY A 254 -2.93 -22.85 -5.98
C GLY A 254 -4.43 -23.07 -6.20
N HIS A 255 -5.10 -23.64 -5.20
CA HIS A 255 -6.56 -23.70 -5.17
C HIS A 255 -7.15 -22.29 -4.99
N LEU A 256 -8.21 -21.97 -5.74
CA LEU A 256 -8.94 -20.71 -5.66
C LEU A 256 -10.36 -20.94 -5.17
N ALA A 257 -10.77 -20.22 -4.13
CA ALA A 257 -12.17 -20.16 -3.70
C ALA A 257 -12.76 -18.76 -3.97
N THR A 258 -13.74 -18.69 -4.86
CA THR A 258 -14.48 -17.46 -5.26
C THR A 258 -15.99 -17.74 -5.33
N PRO A 259 -16.65 -18.11 -4.21
CA PRO A 259 -18.04 -18.58 -4.21
C PRO A 259 -19.07 -17.55 -4.70
N GLU A 260 -18.79 -16.26 -4.52
CA GLU A 260 -19.73 -15.18 -4.89
C GLU A 260 -19.48 -14.60 -6.29
N LEU A 261 -18.38 -14.98 -6.96
CA LEU A 261 -18.03 -14.43 -8.27
C LEU A 261 -18.94 -15.01 -9.35
N LYS A 262 -19.86 -14.18 -9.85
CA LYS A 262 -20.84 -14.60 -10.87
C LYS A 262 -20.48 -14.10 -12.27
N VAL A 263 -19.90 -12.91 -12.34
CA VAL A 263 -19.66 -12.21 -13.60
C VAL A 263 -18.24 -11.66 -13.62
N MET A 264 -17.61 -11.79 -14.78
CA MET A 264 -16.29 -11.23 -15.06
C MET A 264 -16.39 -10.34 -16.29
N ASP A 265 -15.87 -9.12 -16.20
CA ASP A 265 -15.75 -8.20 -17.32
C ASP A 265 -14.36 -8.28 -17.95
N THR A 266 -14.29 -8.18 -19.26
CA THR A 266 -13.04 -8.31 -20.02
C THR A 266 -13.04 -7.39 -21.25
N SER A 267 -11.89 -7.26 -21.91
CA SER A 267 -11.75 -6.56 -23.20
C SER A 267 -12.74 -7.01 -24.29
N PHE A 268 -13.35 -8.20 -24.14
CA PHE A 268 -14.28 -8.80 -25.11
C PHE A 268 -15.72 -8.85 -24.60
N GLY A 269 -16.03 -8.16 -23.50
CA GLY A 269 -17.35 -8.09 -22.87
C GLY A 269 -17.47 -8.88 -21.56
N MET A 270 -18.71 -8.97 -21.06
CA MET A 270 -19.06 -9.61 -19.78
C MET A 270 -19.34 -11.11 -19.94
N TYR A 271 -18.82 -11.93 -19.04
CA TYR A 271 -18.93 -13.39 -19.04
C TYR A 271 -19.42 -13.92 -17.69
N TYR A 272 -20.31 -14.91 -17.72
CA TYR A 272 -20.64 -15.68 -16.52
C TYR A 272 -19.51 -16.65 -16.19
N VAL A 273 -19.06 -16.64 -14.93
CA VAL A 273 -18.02 -17.54 -14.46
C VAL A 273 -18.68 -18.86 -14.03
N HIS A 274 -18.65 -19.85 -14.91
CA HIS A 274 -19.09 -21.22 -14.60
C HIS A 274 -17.85 -22.11 -14.42
N GLY A 275 -17.47 -22.40 -13.17
CA GLY A 275 -16.34 -23.28 -12.83
C GLY A 275 -15.08 -22.52 -12.38
N ASP A 276 -13.92 -23.11 -12.63
CA ASP A 276 -12.62 -22.59 -12.17
C ASP A 276 -12.14 -21.42 -13.04
N LEU A 277 -11.84 -20.28 -12.40
CA LEU A 277 -11.36 -19.05 -13.05
C LEU A 277 -10.07 -19.25 -13.85
N ASN A 278 -9.22 -20.19 -13.43
CA ASN A 278 -8.00 -20.52 -14.17
C ASN A 278 -8.29 -21.18 -15.52
N SER A 279 -9.39 -21.94 -15.62
CA SER A 279 -9.82 -22.54 -16.89
C SER A 279 -10.30 -21.46 -17.87
N PHE A 280 -11.00 -20.44 -17.35
CA PHE A 280 -11.39 -19.28 -18.15
C PHE A 280 -10.16 -18.55 -18.69
N ALA A 281 -9.17 -18.28 -17.83
CA ALA A 281 -7.97 -17.54 -18.21
C ALA A 281 -7.14 -18.19 -19.34
N LYS A 282 -7.08 -19.52 -19.41
CA LYS A 282 -6.33 -20.23 -20.46
C LYS A 282 -7.00 -20.19 -21.84
N THR A 283 -8.32 -19.96 -21.89
CA THR A 283 -9.09 -20.06 -23.13
C THR A 283 -9.17 -18.76 -23.91
N ARG A 284 -8.76 -17.63 -23.31
CA ARG A 284 -8.87 -16.29 -23.91
C ARG A 284 -7.61 -15.48 -23.63
N ARG A 285 -7.17 -14.73 -24.64
CA ARG A 285 -6.19 -13.65 -24.42
C ARG A 285 -6.97 -12.44 -23.92
N PHE A 286 -6.52 -11.81 -22.85
CA PHE A 286 -7.15 -10.64 -22.24
C PHE A 286 -6.62 -9.33 -22.83
#